data_AF-M0CKB0-F1
#
_entry.id   AF-M0CKB0-F1
#
_cell.length_a   1.000
_cell.length_b   1.000
_cell.length_c   1.000
_cell.angle_alpha   90.00
_cell.angle_beta   90.00
_cell.angle_gamma   90.00
#
_symmetry.space_group_name_H-M   'P 1'
#
loop_
_entity.id
_entity.type
_entity.pdbx_description
1 polymer ?
#
loop_
_entity_poly.entity_id
_entity_poly.type
_entity_poly.pdbx_seq_one_letter_code
_entity_poly.pdbx_strand_id
1 'polypeptide(L)'
;KQAAEVVDKTTSAAELVTHLDVSQYCRADSIPHWHDSKPFEPMLRAILLKELEDASDGWLHRTLDSDPQLADALGFNPDDTPSRSTISRAQTNRFAALQSTIETATRQIQALAAERGSPIGTPYEDSASEEPTGSSNRTVNRLIRRKTRDLLDELQTVVLPAFEFDRPDDPVYDDEELLMLEACLGLTGPAANGGAETYGDFVNPDPDLDDPFYEDGPSGETLLEAIKDLSPTQIAEMVNQSAARVLTRAKPRLEFETPVMLSIDMTYVAFYGEREELVRVQGAPKDKSYNWCYKFATANVVGDNVHFAAAMLPVGHADYHDPESYPGKNRSYRVGDIVRRLVDHVNDVCRVHTRRLYADREFYATDVFSVLEQRDLFYVIPAP
;
A
#
# COMPACT_ATOMS: atom_id res chain seq x y z
N LYS A 1 -12.70 -6.19 24.47
CA LYS A 1 -13.06 -5.68 25.82
C LYS A 1 -11.91 -4.89 26.41
N GLN A 2 -10.75 -5.49 26.67
CA GLN A 2 -9.54 -4.77 27.16
C GLN A 2 -9.20 -3.53 26.31
N ALA A 3 -9.16 -3.65 24.98
CA ALA A 3 -8.92 -2.49 24.10
C ALA A 3 -9.95 -1.35 24.27
N ALA A 4 -11.20 -1.65 24.63
CA ALA A 4 -12.23 -0.62 24.86
C ALA A 4 -12.04 0.17 26.16
N GLU A 5 -11.16 -0.29 27.05
CA GLU A 5 -10.80 0.40 28.30
C GLU A 5 -9.60 1.33 28.09
N VAL A 6 -8.77 1.05 27.08
CA VAL A 6 -7.50 1.74 26.83
C VAL A 6 -7.59 2.70 25.64
N VAL A 7 -8.24 2.28 24.55
CA VAL A 7 -8.24 3.04 23.28
C VAL A 7 -9.01 4.35 23.42
N ASP A 8 -8.29 5.44 23.24
CA ASP A 8 -8.81 6.80 23.02
C ASP A 8 -8.09 7.49 21.86
N LYS A 9 -8.42 8.77 21.64
CA LYS A 9 -7.88 9.59 20.54
C LYS A 9 -6.36 9.78 20.55
N THR A 10 -5.66 9.43 21.63
CA THR A 10 -4.20 9.57 21.79
C THR A 10 -3.46 8.23 21.83
N THR A 11 -4.15 7.12 22.09
CA THR A 11 -3.53 5.79 22.23
C THR A 11 -2.93 5.29 20.93
N SER A 12 -1.62 5.02 20.89
CA SER A 12 -0.94 4.39 19.75
C SER A 12 -1.08 2.85 19.77
N ALA A 13 -0.75 2.16 18.66
CA ALA A 13 -0.79 0.70 18.66
C ALA A 13 0.27 0.11 19.60
N ALA A 14 1.46 0.73 19.63
CA ALA A 14 2.54 0.39 20.54
C ALA A 14 2.08 0.48 22.01
N GLU A 15 1.43 1.58 22.40
CA GLU A 15 0.88 1.75 23.74
C GLU A 15 -0.20 0.70 24.04
N LEU A 16 -1.17 0.52 23.14
CA LEU A 16 -2.26 -0.42 23.33
C LEU A 16 -1.76 -1.85 23.61
N VAL A 17 -0.82 -2.36 22.80
CA VAL A 17 -0.40 -3.76 22.94
C VAL A 17 0.32 -4.04 24.26
N THR A 18 0.94 -3.03 24.88
CA THR A 18 1.56 -3.15 26.21
C THR A 18 0.51 -3.34 27.31
N HIS A 19 -0.69 -2.82 27.12
CA HIS A 19 -1.81 -2.93 28.06
C HIS A 19 -2.66 -4.19 27.89
N LEU A 20 -2.44 -4.97 26.82
CA LEU A 20 -3.22 -6.19 26.58
C LEU A 20 -2.67 -7.36 27.42
N ASP A 21 -3.56 -7.95 28.23
CA ASP A 21 -3.34 -9.23 28.87
C ASP A 21 -3.63 -10.37 27.89
N VAL A 22 -2.55 -10.99 27.43
CA VAL A 22 -2.55 -12.12 26.48
C VAL A 22 -2.23 -13.46 27.16
N SER A 23 -2.12 -13.49 28.49
CA SER A 23 -1.71 -14.68 29.27
C SER A 23 -2.65 -15.87 29.08
N GLN A 24 -3.93 -15.61 28.78
CA GLN A 24 -4.93 -16.64 28.47
C GLN A 24 -4.55 -17.50 27.25
N TYR A 25 -3.70 -16.97 26.35
CA TYR A 25 -3.25 -17.68 25.15
C TYR A 25 -1.97 -18.50 25.37
N CYS A 26 -1.28 -18.38 26.51
CA CYS A 26 -0.04 -19.12 26.78
C CYS A 26 -0.20 -20.64 26.71
N ARG A 27 -1.41 -21.17 26.92
CA ARG A 27 -1.72 -22.60 26.76
C ARG A 27 -1.67 -23.10 25.31
N ALA A 28 -1.72 -22.17 24.35
CA ALA A 28 -1.58 -22.47 22.93
C ALA A 28 -0.12 -22.46 22.46
N ASP A 29 0.85 -22.16 23.34
CA ASP A 29 2.26 -22.19 22.97
C ASP A 29 2.70 -23.63 22.65
N SER A 30 3.11 -23.84 21.41
CA SER A 30 3.62 -25.13 20.94
C SER A 30 5.07 -25.38 21.35
N ILE A 31 5.78 -24.36 21.85
CA ILE A 31 7.18 -24.47 22.24
C ILE A 31 7.29 -24.93 23.70
N PRO A 32 8.02 -26.03 23.99
CA PRO A 32 8.26 -26.46 25.37
C PRO A 32 9.09 -25.45 26.15
N HIS A 33 8.80 -25.30 27.45
CA HIS A 33 9.47 -24.38 28.38
C HIS A 33 11.00 -24.54 28.51
N TRP A 34 11.55 -25.68 28.09
CA TRP A 34 12.99 -25.95 28.13
C TRP A 34 13.72 -25.60 26.82
N HIS A 35 12.98 -25.26 25.76
CA HIS A 35 13.56 -24.82 24.49
C HIS A 35 13.87 -23.32 24.56
N ASP A 36 15.11 -22.96 24.24
CA ASP A 36 15.53 -21.57 24.18
C ASP A 36 14.76 -20.85 23.06
N SER A 37 13.89 -19.92 23.44
CA SER A 37 13.00 -19.21 22.55
C SER A 37 12.54 -17.91 23.18
N LYS A 38 12.16 -16.95 22.34
CA LYS A 38 11.64 -15.67 22.82
C LYS A 38 10.35 -15.88 23.63
N PRO A 39 10.11 -15.11 24.70
CA PRO A 39 8.96 -15.34 25.56
C PRO A 39 7.63 -15.21 24.78
N PHE A 40 6.63 -16.02 25.13
CA PHE A 40 5.39 -16.14 24.37
C PHE A 40 4.58 -14.84 24.31
N GLU A 41 4.30 -14.23 25.47
CA GLU A 41 3.46 -13.03 25.54
C GLU A 41 4.08 -11.82 24.82
N PRO A 42 5.38 -11.50 25.00
CA PRO A 42 6.07 -10.47 24.22
C PRO A 42 5.99 -10.73 22.71
N MET A 43 6.23 -11.96 22.27
CA MET A 43 6.12 -12.30 20.84
C MET A 43 4.70 -12.14 20.30
N LEU A 44 3.68 -12.52 21.08
CA LEU A 44 2.28 -12.36 20.67
C LEU A 44 1.87 -10.88 20.61
N ARG A 45 2.30 -10.05 21.57
CA ARG A 45 2.09 -8.59 21.55
C ARG A 45 2.81 -7.95 20.36
N ALA A 46 4.03 -8.36 20.06
CA ALA A 46 4.82 -7.85 18.94
C ALA A 46 4.17 -8.20 17.58
N ILE A 47 3.68 -9.44 17.42
CA ILE A 47 2.93 -9.82 16.23
C ILE A 47 1.63 -9.02 16.14
N LEU A 48 0.91 -8.82 17.24
CA LEU A 48 -0.30 -8.01 17.23
C LEU A 48 -0.02 -6.54 16.89
N LEU A 49 1.07 -5.96 17.39
CA LEU A 49 1.53 -4.61 17.02
C LEU A 49 1.77 -4.52 15.53
N LYS A 50 2.52 -5.49 14.99
CA LYS A 50 2.79 -5.59 13.57
C LYS A 50 1.49 -5.66 12.75
N GLU A 51 0.54 -6.49 13.16
CA GLU A 51 -0.75 -6.62 12.46
C GLU A 51 -1.63 -5.36 12.58
N LEU A 52 -1.57 -4.64 13.71
CA LEU A 52 -2.29 -3.38 13.91
C LEU A 52 -1.75 -2.25 13.03
N GLU A 53 -0.44 -2.23 12.83
CA GLU A 53 0.29 -1.29 11.95
C GLU A 53 0.40 -1.80 10.50
N ASP A 54 -0.17 -2.98 10.22
CA ASP A 54 -0.04 -3.70 8.93
C ASP A 54 1.43 -3.86 8.47
N ALA A 55 2.38 -3.96 9.40
CA ALA A 55 3.80 -3.84 9.13
C ALA A 55 4.48 -5.16 8.71
N SER A 56 5.67 -5.06 8.10
CA SER A 56 6.47 -6.23 7.75
C SER A 56 7.26 -6.78 8.94
N ASP A 57 7.80 -8.00 8.80
CA ASP A 57 8.70 -8.59 9.81
C ASP A 57 9.98 -7.74 9.99
N GLY A 58 10.43 -7.09 8.91
CA GLY A 58 11.60 -6.21 8.93
C GLY A 58 11.33 -4.93 9.70
N TRP A 59 10.16 -4.33 9.52
CA TRP A 59 9.73 -3.16 10.31
C TRP A 59 9.72 -3.50 11.80
N LEU A 60 9.05 -4.59 12.19
CA LEU A 60 8.95 -4.96 13.61
C LEU A 60 10.34 -5.22 14.22
N HIS A 61 11.23 -5.88 13.49
CA HIS A 61 12.61 -6.08 13.94
C HIS A 61 13.32 -4.73 14.17
N ARG A 62 13.32 -3.83 13.19
CA ARG A 62 13.97 -2.51 13.30
C ARG A 62 13.35 -1.67 14.41
N THR A 63 12.03 -1.63 14.53
CA THR A 63 11.33 -0.88 15.57
C THR A 63 11.76 -1.32 16.97
N LEU A 64 11.82 -2.63 17.22
CA LEU A 64 12.27 -3.15 18.52
C LEU A 64 13.76 -2.93 18.78
N ASP A 65 14.59 -2.98 17.72
CA ASP A 65 16.04 -2.75 17.81
C ASP A 65 16.36 -1.27 18.06
N SER A 66 15.63 -0.35 17.41
CA SER A 66 15.81 1.09 17.53
C SER A 66 15.13 1.72 18.76
N ASP A 67 14.16 1.03 19.37
CA ASP A 67 13.42 1.50 20.56
C ASP A 67 13.50 0.49 21.72
N PRO A 68 14.59 0.57 22.53
CA PRO A 68 14.76 -0.23 23.74
C PRO A 68 13.62 -0.10 24.75
N GLN A 69 12.94 1.06 24.80
CA GLN A 69 11.85 1.30 25.76
C GLN A 69 10.61 0.52 25.34
N LEU A 70 10.28 0.52 24.06
CA LEU A 70 9.19 -0.29 23.52
C LEU A 70 9.49 -1.79 23.65
N ALA A 71 10.73 -2.22 23.38
CA ALA A 71 11.12 -3.61 23.56
C ALA A 71 10.90 -4.07 25.01
N ASP A 72 11.35 -3.30 26.00
CA ASP A 72 11.14 -3.58 27.42
C ASP A 72 9.65 -3.55 27.79
N ALA A 73 8.89 -2.56 27.30
CA ALA A 73 7.45 -2.44 27.57
C ALA A 73 6.63 -3.62 27.03
N LEU A 74 7.06 -4.23 25.91
CA LEU A 74 6.46 -5.46 25.39
C LEU A 74 6.88 -6.71 26.17
N GLY A 75 7.97 -6.61 26.94
CA GLY A 75 8.53 -7.67 27.78
C GLY A 75 9.72 -8.40 27.16
N PHE A 76 10.41 -7.81 26.18
CA PHE A 76 11.69 -8.31 25.68
C PHE A 76 12.86 -7.77 26.51
N ASN A 77 13.98 -8.48 26.48
CA ASN A 77 15.26 -7.89 26.86
C ASN A 77 15.72 -6.99 25.70
N PRO A 78 16.00 -5.69 25.93
CA PRO A 78 16.45 -4.78 24.86
C PRO A 78 17.73 -5.22 24.15
N ASP A 79 18.62 -5.95 24.83
CA ASP A 79 19.85 -6.47 24.22
C ASP A 79 19.64 -7.79 23.44
N ASP A 80 18.41 -8.32 23.44
CA ASP A 80 18.07 -9.61 22.84
C ASP A 80 16.63 -9.60 22.27
N THR A 81 16.39 -8.69 21.33
CA THR A 81 15.13 -8.58 20.58
C THR A 81 14.99 -9.69 19.53
N PRO A 82 13.78 -10.00 19.03
CA PRO A 82 13.61 -11.00 17.98
C PRO A 82 14.14 -10.50 16.63
N SER A 83 14.94 -11.32 15.94
CA SER A 83 15.34 -11.05 14.55
C SER A 83 14.17 -11.23 13.58
N ARG A 84 14.28 -10.65 12.37
CA ARG A 84 13.31 -10.83 11.26
C ARG A 84 12.92 -12.30 11.06
N SER A 85 13.91 -13.19 11.01
CA SER A 85 13.67 -14.63 10.82
C SER A 85 12.98 -15.30 12.01
N THR A 86 13.14 -14.75 13.22
CA THR A 86 12.46 -15.23 14.43
C THR A 86 10.98 -14.84 14.39
N ILE A 87 10.68 -13.62 13.97
CA ILE A 87 9.30 -13.11 13.80
C ILE A 87 8.56 -13.95 12.78
N SER A 88 9.13 -14.13 11.58
CA SER A 88 8.54 -14.91 10.49
C SER A 88 8.20 -16.35 10.90
N ARG A 89 9.17 -17.03 11.55
CA ARG A 89 8.98 -18.41 12.03
C ARG A 89 7.95 -18.49 13.14
N ALA A 90 7.90 -17.50 14.02
CA ALA A 90 6.92 -17.46 15.09
C ALA A 90 5.50 -17.33 14.50
N GLN A 91 5.28 -16.41 13.58
CA GLN A 91 3.95 -16.25 12.96
C GLN A 91 3.53 -17.49 12.17
N THR A 92 4.41 -18.01 11.31
CA THR A 92 4.09 -19.12 10.40
C THR A 92 3.90 -20.45 11.15
N ASN A 93 4.66 -20.70 12.22
CA ASN A 93 4.67 -21.99 12.90
C ASN A 93 4.09 -21.92 14.31
N ARG A 94 4.65 -21.08 15.19
CA ARG A 94 4.28 -21.05 16.62
C ARG A 94 2.87 -20.51 16.85
N PHE A 95 2.48 -19.48 16.09
CA PHE A 95 1.21 -18.78 16.23
C PHE A 95 0.17 -19.14 15.15
N ALA A 96 0.44 -20.14 14.31
CA ALA A 96 -0.48 -20.58 13.25
C ALA A 96 -1.90 -20.88 13.77
N ALA A 97 -2.01 -21.52 14.94
CA ALA A 97 -3.29 -21.81 15.58
C ALA A 97 -4.03 -20.57 16.10
N LEU A 98 -3.31 -19.47 16.35
CA LEU A 98 -3.84 -18.20 16.85
C LEU A 98 -4.05 -17.17 15.73
N GLN A 99 -3.64 -17.45 14.50
CA GLN A 99 -3.71 -16.50 13.38
C GLN A 99 -5.12 -15.90 13.19
N SER A 100 -6.16 -16.74 13.13
CA SER A 100 -7.55 -16.27 13.02
C SER A 100 -8.01 -15.40 14.20
N THR A 101 -7.44 -15.64 15.40
CA THR A 101 -7.73 -14.85 16.61
C THR A 101 -7.04 -13.50 16.53
N ILE A 102 -5.77 -13.49 16.12
CA ILE A 102 -4.99 -12.27 15.90
C ILE A 102 -5.68 -11.39 14.85
N GLU A 103 -5.99 -11.92 13.66
CA GLU A 103 -6.68 -11.19 12.59
C GLU A 103 -8.03 -10.63 13.04
N THR A 104 -8.78 -11.40 13.84
CA THR A 104 -10.08 -10.95 14.37
C THR A 104 -9.93 -9.88 15.43
N ALA A 105 -8.95 -10.01 16.33
CA ALA A 105 -8.64 -9.00 17.34
C ALA A 105 -8.18 -7.70 16.67
N THR A 106 -7.26 -7.77 15.71
CA THR A 106 -6.78 -6.62 14.90
C THR A 106 -7.95 -5.87 14.28
N ARG A 107 -8.86 -6.58 13.58
CA ARG A 107 -10.03 -5.97 12.95
C ARG A 107 -10.96 -5.29 13.95
N GLN A 108 -11.21 -5.91 15.10
CA GLN A 108 -12.07 -5.34 16.15
C GLN A 108 -11.43 -4.12 16.81
N ILE A 109 -10.12 -4.16 17.04
CA ILE A 109 -9.35 -3.04 17.60
C ILE A 109 -9.33 -1.87 16.62
N GLN A 110 -9.05 -2.10 15.34
CA GLN A 110 -9.07 -1.05 14.30
C GLN A 110 -10.46 -0.41 14.16
N ALA A 111 -11.54 -1.20 14.20
CA ALA A 111 -12.91 -0.67 14.17
C ALA A 111 -13.21 0.23 15.39
N LEU A 112 -12.79 -0.20 16.58
CA LEU A 112 -12.94 0.55 17.82
C LEU A 112 -12.08 1.83 17.83
N ALA A 113 -10.85 1.75 17.33
CA ALA A 113 -9.94 2.87 17.19
C ALA A 113 -10.50 3.93 16.24
N ALA A 114 -11.06 3.49 15.12
CA ALA A 114 -11.76 4.34 14.16
C ALA A 114 -12.96 5.05 14.79
N GLU A 115 -13.80 4.33 15.54
CA GLU A 115 -14.95 4.91 16.26
C GLU A 115 -14.52 6.00 17.27
N ARG A 116 -13.32 5.87 17.85
CA ARG A 116 -12.81 6.74 18.92
C ARG A 116 -11.76 7.77 18.48
N GLY A 117 -11.42 7.80 17.19
CA GLY A 117 -10.43 8.73 16.63
C GLY A 117 -8.97 8.45 17.08
N SER A 118 -8.63 7.20 17.42
CA SER A 118 -7.30 6.78 17.87
C SER A 118 -6.25 6.68 16.75
N PRO A 119 -4.94 6.88 17.05
CA PRO A 119 -3.80 6.61 16.18
C PRO A 119 -3.52 5.18 15.76
N ILE A 120 -4.31 4.21 16.21
CA ILE A 120 -4.12 2.83 15.81
C ILE A 120 -4.62 2.64 14.36
N GLY A 121 -3.69 2.35 13.43
CA GLY A 121 -3.90 2.44 11.98
C GLY A 121 -3.79 3.86 11.38
N THR A 122 -3.38 4.81 12.23
CA THR A 122 -3.19 6.29 12.23
C THR A 122 -4.17 7.27 11.50
N PRO A 123 -4.64 8.34 12.19
CA PRO A 123 -5.28 9.59 11.77
C PRO A 123 -4.38 10.69 11.24
N TYR A 124 -4.96 11.50 10.35
CA TYR A 124 -4.59 12.89 10.08
C TYR A 124 -5.15 13.84 11.14
N GLU A 125 -4.36 14.82 11.60
CA GLU A 125 -4.85 15.98 12.35
C GLU A 125 -5.60 16.94 11.41
N ASP A 126 -6.82 17.30 11.80
CA ASP A 126 -7.71 18.20 11.05
C ASP A 126 -7.12 19.61 10.99
N SER A 127 -6.21 19.82 10.05
CA SER A 127 -5.70 21.13 9.67
C SER A 127 -6.10 21.39 8.21
N ALA A 128 -7.41 21.47 8.02
CA ALA A 128 -8.01 22.30 6.97
C ALA A 128 -7.58 23.75 7.23
N SER A 129 -6.36 24.09 6.80
CA SER A 129 -5.92 25.48 6.75
C SER A 129 -6.73 26.17 5.67
N GLU A 130 -7.56 27.12 6.08
CA GLU A 130 -8.23 28.08 5.19
C GLU A 130 -7.26 28.54 4.10
N GLU A 131 -7.69 28.44 2.83
CA GLU A 131 -6.92 28.96 1.71
C GLU A 131 -6.54 30.42 2.02
N PRO A 132 -5.25 30.79 2.00
CA PRO A 132 -4.87 32.17 2.26
C PRO A 132 -5.20 32.98 1.01
N THR A 133 -6.41 33.55 0.99
CA THR A 133 -6.79 34.62 0.06
C THR A 133 -5.84 35.79 0.27
N GLY A 134 -4.87 35.95 -0.64
CA GLY A 134 -4.00 37.13 -0.71
C GLY A 134 -2.58 36.99 -0.15
N SER A 135 -1.98 35.79 -0.14
CA SER A 135 -0.58 35.63 0.30
C SER A 135 0.45 35.70 -0.84
N SER A 136 1.63 36.29 -0.55
CA SER A 136 2.75 36.39 -1.50
C SER A 136 3.27 35.03 -1.94
N ASN A 137 3.87 34.92 -3.15
CA ASN A 137 4.46 33.69 -3.69
C ASN A 137 5.40 32.96 -2.70
N ARG A 138 6.08 33.69 -1.82
CA ARG A 138 6.96 33.11 -0.77
C ARG A 138 6.18 32.35 0.31
N THR A 139 5.00 32.82 0.68
CA THR A 139 4.13 32.16 1.67
C THR A 139 3.50 30.91 1.07
N VAL A 140 3.08 30.97 -0.20
CA VAL A 140 2.56 29.84 -0.97
C VAL A 140 3.62 28.75 -1.11
N ASN A 141 4.84 29.09 -1.53
CA ASN A 141 5.93 28.10 -1.66
C ASN A 141 6.32 27.46 -0.33
N ARG A 142 6.26 28.20 0.79
CA ARG A 142 6.50 27.64 2.13
C ARG A 142 5.38 26.70 2.56
N LEU A 143 4.13 27.02 2.24
CA LEU A 143 2.98 26.16 2.52
C LEU A 143 3.04 24.87 1.68
N ILE A 144 3.40 24.98 0.40
CA ILE A 144 3.62 23.83 -0.49
C ILE A 144 4.70 22.92 0.10
N ARG A 145 5.89 23.45 0.43
CA ARG A 145 6.98 22.64 1.02
C ARG A 145 6.58 21.95 2.33
N ARG A 146 5.82 22.64 3.19
CA ARG A 146 5.33 22.03 4.43
C ARG A 146 4.35 20.90 4.15
N LYS A 147 3.33 21.15 3.31
CA LYS A 147 2.36 20.11 2.94
C LYS A 147 3.00 18.94 2.20
N THR A 148 4.03 19.19 1.38
CA THR A 148 4.86 18.14 0.78
C THR A 148 5.53 17.30 1.85
N ARG A 149 6.16 17.93 2.86
CA ARG A 149 6.77 17.20 3.98
C ARG A 149 5.75 16.37 4.77
N ASP A 150 4.64 16.99 5.17
CA ASP A 150 3.57 16.29 5.90
C ASP A 150 3.06 15.08 5.10
N LEU A 151 2.96 15.20 3.77
CA LEU A 151 2.56 14.11 2.88
C LEU A 151 3.63 13.01 2.79
N LEU A 152 4.91 13.38 2.68
CA LEU A 152 6.01 12.41 2.63
C LEU A 152 6.10 11.59 3.94
N ASP A 153 5.93 12.24 5.09
CA ASP A 153 5.88 11.57 6.40
C ASP A 153 4.70 10.57 6.49
N GLU A 154 3.53 10.95 5.95
CA GLU A 154 2.38 10.04 5.84
C GLU A 154 2.64 8.87 4.87
N LEU A 155 3.35 9.10 3.76
CA LEU A 155 3.72 8.04 2.83
C LEU A 155 4.65 7.01 3.48
N GLN A 156 5.63 7.43 4.28
CA GLN A 156 6.53 6.53 5.02
C GLN A 156 5.78 5.56 5.93
N THR A 157 4.71 6.03 6.57
CA THR A 157 3.95 5.20 7.51
C THR A 157 2.91 4.32 6.81
N VAL A 158 2.33 4.80 5.71
CA VAL A 158 1.14 4.17 5.11
C VAL A 158 1.44 3.44 3.81
N VAL A 159 2.30 3.98 2.95
CA VAL A 159 2.49 3.48 1.58
C VAL A 159 3.80 2.71 1.45
N LEU A 160 4.91 3.28 1.89
CA LEU A 160 6.24 2.69 1.69
C LEU A 160 6.39 1.27 2.27
N PRO A 161 5.79 0.91 3.43
CA PRO A 161 5.94 -0.42 3.99
C PRO A 161 5.32 -1.56 3.15
N ALA A 162 4.51 -1.24 2.14
CA ALA A 162 3.95 -2.22 1.21
C ALA A 162 4.87 -2.51 0.00
N PHE A 163 6.01 -1.82 -0.10
CA PHE A 163 7.00 -2.03 -1.14
C PHE A 163 8.22 -2.74 -0.56
N GLU A 164 8.73 -3.72 -1.31
CA GLU A 164 9.97 -4.42 -1.00
C GLU A 164 10.74 -4.66 -2.30
N PHE A 165 12.01 -4.29 -2.32
CA PHE A 165 12.90 -4.56 -3.44
C PHE A 165 13.75 -5.80 -3.16
N ASP A 166 13.96 -6.65 -4.17
CA ASP A 166 14.84 -7.82 -4.06
C ASP A 166 16.30 -7.37 -4.14
N ARG A 167 16.87 -6.98 -3.00
CA ARG A 167 18.19 -6.33 -2.91
C ARG A 167 19.13 -7.03 -1.93
N PRO A 168 20.46 -6.84 -2.07
CA PRO A 168 21.45 -7.41 -1.16
C PRO A 168 21.19 -7.03 0.29
N ASP A 169 21.67 -7.83 1.25
CA ASP A 169 21.43 -7.65 2.69
C ASP A 169 21.95 -6.32 3.28
N ASP A 170 22.91 -5.66 2.62
CA ASP A 170 23.53 -4.40 3.06
C ASP A 170 23.61 -3.41 1.87
N PRO A 171 22.47 -2.86 1.42
CA PRO A 171 22.45 -1.91 0.31
C PRO A 171 22.90 -0.52 0.79
N VAL A 172 23.58 0.24 -0.08
CA VAL A 172 24.05 1.61 0.24
C VAL A 172 22.90 2.56 0.62
N TYR A 173 21.76 2.38 -0.02
CA TYR A 173 20.50 3.06 0.30
C TYR A 173 19.45 2.00 0.60
N ASP A 174 18.64 2.19 1.62
CA ASP A 174 17.54 1.27 1.89
C ASP A 174 16.35 1.48 0.93
N ASP A 175 15.35 0.60 1.03
CA ASP A 175 14.16 0.68 0.18
C ASP A 175 13.33 1.93 0.47
N GLU A 176 13.33 2.42 1.70
CA GLU A 176 12.57 3.60 2.10
C GLU A 176 13.16 4.87 1.47
N GLU A 177 14.48 4.99 1.44
CA GLU A 177 15.19 6.09 0.76
C GLU A 177 14.89 6.11 -0.75
N LEU A 178 14.90 4.94 -1.39
CA LEU A 178 14.54 4.81 -2.81
C LEU A 178 13.08 5.17 -3.08
N LEU A 179 12.16 4.71 -2.24
CA LEU A 179 10.74 5.00 -2.38
C LEU A 179 10.40 6.46 -2.05
N MET A 180 11.16 7.09 -1.16
CA MET A 180 11.04 8.51 -0.87
C MET A 180 11.49 9.36 -2.06
N LEU A 181 12.56 8.96 -2.75
CA LEU A 181 12.93 9.55 -4.04
C LEU A 181 11.79 9.41 -5.07
N GLU A 182 11.19 8.23 -5.20
CA GLU A 182 10.04 8.01 -6.10
C GLU A 182 8.84 8.90 -5.73
N ALA A 183 8.55 9.05 -4.44
CA ALA A 183 7.50 9.95 -3.97
C ALA A 183 7.80 11.42 -4.34
N CYS A 184 9.03 11.88 -4.14
CA CYS A 184 9.47 13.22 -4.54
C CYS A 184 9.37 13.44 -6.05
N LEU A 185 9.71 12.43 -6.85
CA LEU A 185 9.55 12.45 -8.32
C LEU A 185 8.08 12.60 -8.72
N GLY A 186 7.20 11.80 -8.10
CA GLY A 186 5.76 11.84 -8.35
C GLY A 186 5.11 13.18 -7.95
N LEU A 187 5.60 13.81 -6.88
CA LEU A 187 5.04 15.07 -6.36
C LEU A 187 5.49 16.32 -7.12
N THR A 188 6.72 16.32 -7.60
CA THR A 188 7.28 17.53 -8.23
C THR A 188 6.98 17.57 -9.73
N GLY A 189 6.95 16.42 -10.40
CA GLY A 189 6.61 16.34 -11.83
C GLY A 189 7.69 16.70 -12.88
N PRO A 190 8.96 17.09 -12.60
CA PRO A 190 10.01 17.04 -13.60
C PRO A 190 10.60 15.61 -13.71
N ALA A 191 11.35 15.36 -14.79
CA ALA A 191 12.14 14.15 -14.99
C ALA A 191 13.03 13.79 -13.78
N ALA A 192 13.46 12.52 -13.71
CA ALA A 192 14.29 11.89 -12.68
C ALA A 192 15.29 12.78 -11.91
N ASN A 193 15.91 13.77 -12.57
CA ASN A 193 16.87 14.68 -11.93
C ASN A 193 16.23 15.68 -10.94
N GLY A 194 15.00 16.16 -11.19
CA GLY A 194 14.35 17.15 -10.31
C GLY A 194 13.82 16.58 -9.00
N GLY A 195 13.45 15.29 -8.99
CA GLY A 195 13.05 14.61 -7.76
C GLY A 195 14.24 14.27 -6.86
N ALA A 196 15.40 13.98 -7.45
CA ALA A 196 16.64 13.77 -6.70
C ALA A 196 17.09 15.04 -5.97
N GLU A 197 17.04 16.21 -6.63
CA GLU A 197 17.29 17.51 -5.96
C GLU A 197 16.30 17.77 -4.82
N THR A 198 15.01 17.44 -5.01
CA THR A 198 13.99 17.61 -3.98
C THR A 198 14.17 16.67 -2.79
N TYR A 199 14.61 15.43 -3.06
CA TYR A 199 14.99 14.49 -2.01
C TYR A 199 16.23 14.96 -1.25
N GLY A 200 17.24 15.47 -1.96
CA GLY A 200 18.41 16.10 -1.35
C GLY A 200 18.03 17.26 -0.44
N ASP A 201 17.14 18.16 -0.88
CA ASP A 201 16.58 19.23 -0.05
C ASP A 201 15.81 18.71 1.20
N PHE A 202 15.22 17.52 1.12
CA PHE A 202 14.52 16.88 2.24
C PHE A 202 15.50 16.30 3.27
N VAL A 203 16.52 15.59 2.81
CA VAL A 203 17.56 14.96 3.65
C VAL A 203 18.50 16.01 4.24
N ASN A 204 18.87 17.02 3.45
CA ASN A 204 19.79 18.07 3.79
C ASN A 204 19.26 19.46 3.39
N PRO A 205 18.49 20.12 4.27
CA PRO A 205 17.87 21.42 3.96
C PRO A 205 18.84 22.61 3.92
N ASP A 206 20.12 22.44 4.25
CA ASP A 206 21.16 23.49 4.22
C ASP A 206 22.50 22.90 3.70
N PRO A 207 22.58 22.55 2.40
CA PRO A 207 23.74 21.85 1.84
C PRO A 207 24.94 22.77 1.65
N ASP A 208 26.14 22.22 1.82
CA ASP A 208 27.40 22.91 1.55
C ASP A 208 27.66 22.88 0.03
N LEU A 209 27.31 23.98 -0.66
CA LEU A 209 27.23 24.08 -2.13
C LEU A 209 28.59 23.95 -2.86
N ASP A 210 29.70 23.82 -2.13
CA ASP A 210 31.06 23.80 -2.65
C ASP A 210 31.65 22.38 -2.82
N ASP A 211 30.90 21.31 -2.51
CA ASP A 211 31.33 19.91 -2.77
C ASP A 211 30.71 19.35 -4.08
N PRO A 212 31.47 19.26 -5.19
CA PRO A 212 30.96 18.80 -6.48
C PRO A 212 30.74 17.29 -6.57
N PHE A 213 31.02 16.53 -5.49
CA PHE A 213 30.80 15.08 -5.41
C PHE A 213 29.77 14.68 -4.35
N TYR A 214 29.10 15.64 -3.71
CA TYR A 214 28.12 15.39 -2.66
C TYR A 214 26.69 15.36 -3.26
N GLU A 215 26.14 14.17 -3.45
CA GLU A 215 24.71 13.97 -3.74
C GLU A 215 24.02 13.45 -2.49
N ASP A 216 23.11 14.24 -1.91
CA ASP A 216 22.30 13.84 -0.75
C ASP A 216 21.19 12.86 -1.22
N GLY A 217 21.51 11.56 -1.19
CA GLY A 217 20.54 10.49 -1.47
C GLY A 217 20.77 9.67 -2.74
N PRO A 218 19.87 8.72 -3.04
CA PRO A 218 19.97 7.91 -4.25
C PRO A 218 19.68 8.74 -5.51
N SER A 219 20.26 8.31 -6.62
CA SER A 219 19.97 8.87 -7.95
C SER A 219 18.77 8.18 -8.59
N GLY A 220 18.19 8.81 -9.63
CA GLY A 220 17.15 8.18 -10.45
C GLY A 220 17.62 6.91 -11.17
N GLU A 221 18.91 6.79 -11.48
CA GLU A 221 19.50 5.57 -12.05
C GLU A 221 19.56 4.45 -11.01
N THR A 222 19.92 4.78 -9.77
CA THR A 222 19.89 3.84 -8.63
C THR A 222 18.48 3.29 -8.38
N LEU A 223 17.47 4.16 -8.47
CA LEU A 223 16.07 3.76 -8.37
C LEU A 223 15.63 2.86 -9.53
N LEU A 224 16.01 3.19 -10.76
CA LEU A 224 15.71 2.37 -11.92
C LEU A 224 16.32 0.96 -11.80
N GLU A 225 17.58 0.87 -11.35
CA GLU A 225 18.27 -0.39 -11.09
C GLU A 225 17.57 -1.23 -10.01
N ALA A 226 16.94 -0.60 -9.01
CA ALA A 226 16.17 -1.31 -7.98
C ALA A 226 14.81 -1.82 -8.48
N ILE A 227 14.17 -1.09 -9.41
CA ILE A 227 12.82 -1.43 -9.90
C ILE A 227 12.85 -2.38 -11.11
N LYS A 228 13.91 -2.34 -11.94
CA LYS A 228 13.93 -3.03 -13.25
C LYS A 228 13.73 -4.55 -13.19
N ASP A 229 14.10 -5.19 -12.07
CA ASP A 229 13.99 -6.64 -11.91
C ASP A 229 12.59 -7.07 -11.44
N LEU A 230 11.75 -6.12 -11.03
CA LEU A 230 10.37 -6.39 -10.66
C LEU A 230 9.52 -6.66 -11.90
N SER A 231 8.78 -7.77 -11.87
CA SER A 231 7.73 -7.99 -12.86
C SER A 231 6.59 -6.97 -12.65
N PRO A 232 5.84 -6.60 -13.70
CA PRO A 232 4.70 -5.69 -13.52
C PRO A 232 3.60 -6.27 -12.63
N THR A 233 3.57 -7.59 -12.44
CA THR A 233 2.66 -8.24 -11.49
C THR A 233 3.06 -7.96 -10.05
N GLN A 234 4.35 -8.06 -9.72
CA GLN A 234 4.88 -7.69 -8.40
C GLN A 234 4.65 -6.21 -8.10
N ILE A 235 4.92 -5.33 -9.08
CA ILE A 235 4.64 -3.89 -8.94
C ILE A 235 3.14 -3.66 -8.67
N ALA A 236 2.26 -4.30 -9.45
CA ALA A 236 0.82 -4.16 -9.26
C ALA A 236 0.36 -4.67 -7.90
N GLU A 237 0.94 -5.75 -7.38
CA GLU A 237 0.63 -6.28 -6.06
C GLU A 237 1.03 -5.30 -4.96
N MET A 238 2.24 -4.74 -4.98
CA MET A 238 2.69 -3.74 -4.00
C MET A 238 1.87 -2.44 -4.07
N VAL A 239 1.55 -1.96 -5.27
CA VAL A 239 0.67 -0.79 -5.47
C VAL A 239 -0.74 -1.05 -4.92
N ASN A 240 -1.28 -2.25 -5.16
CA ASN A 240 -2.61 -2.62 -4.72
C ASN A 240 -2.70 -2.84 -3.19
N GLN A 241 -1.64 -3.35 -2.58
CA GLN A 241 -1.49 -3.42 -1.13
C GLN A 241 -1.40 -2.01 -0.52
N SER A 242 -0.61 -1.13 -1.13
CA SER A 242 -0.52 0.29 -0.74
C SER A 242 -1.87 0.99 -0.81
N ALA A 243 -2.63 0.80 -1.90
CA ALA A 243 -3.98 1.34 -2.03
C ALA A 243 -4.93 0.81 -0.94
N ALA A 244 -4.84 -0.47 -0.59
CA ALA A 244 -5.64 -1.05 0.50
C ALA A 244 -5.28 -0.45 1.87
N ARG A 245 -4.01 -0.16 2.13
CA ARG A 245 -3.54 0.52 3.35
C ARG A 245 -4.08 1.93 3.46
N VAL A 246 -3.92 2.72 2.39
CA VAL A 246 -4.45 4.08 2.33
C VAL A 246 -5.98 4.07 2.51
N LEU A 247 -6.69 3.15 1.84
CA LEU A 247 -8.15 3.07 2.02
C LEU A 247 -8.51 2.73 3.46
N THR A 248 -7.85 1.74 4.08
CA THR A 248 -8.06 1.34 5.48
C THR A 248 -7.90 2.52 6.43
N ARG A 249 -6.88 3.34 6.21
CA ARG A 249 -6.64 4.57 6.97
C ARG A 249 -7.70 5.65 6.72
N ALA A 250 -8.19 5.74 5.48
CA ALA A 250 -9.11 6.78 5.05
C ALA A 250 -10.59 6.46 5.36
N LYS A 251 -11.01 5.19 5.44
CA LYS A 251 -12.43 4.81 5.66
C LYS A 251 -13.11 5.50 6.83
N PRO A 252 -12.47 5.70 8.00
CA PRO A 252 -13.10 6.36 9.13
C PRO A 252 -13.44 7.84 8.87
N ARG A 253 -12.84 8.45 7.84
CA ARG A 253 -12.89 9.90 7.55
C ARG A 253 -13.58 10.22 6.24
N LEU A 254 -13.57 9.29 5.29
CA LEU A 254 -14.22 9.50 4.02
C LEU A 254 -15.72 9.23 4.14
N GLU A 255 -16.51 10.24 3.82
CA GLU A 255 -17.94 10.08 3.55
C GLU A 255 -18.12 9.42 2.17
N PHE A 256 -17.95 8.09 2.09
CA PHE A 256 -18.39 7.32 0.94
C PHE A 256 -19.56 6.40 1.30
N GLU A 257 -20.43 6.16 0.33
CA GLU A 257 -21.51 5.20 0.47
C GLU A 257 -20.94 3.80 0.81
N THR A 258 -21.46 3.15 1.84
CA THR A 258 -21.19 1.74 2.12
C THR A 258 -22.48 0.94 1.93
N PRO A 259 -22.52 -0.04 1.00
CA PRO A 259 -21.43 -0.50 0.12
C PRO A 259 -21.10 0.49 -1.02
N VAL A 260 -19.85 0.48 -1.49
CA VAL A 260 -19.31 1.50 -2.39
C VAL A 260 -19.77 1.38 -3.82
N MET A 261 -19.70 2.51 -4.52
CA MET A 261 -19.73 2.55 -5.97
C MET A 261 -18.29 2.45 -6.50
N LEU A 262 -18.09 1.58 -7.49
CA LEU A 262 -16.81 1.36 -8.12
C LEU A 262 -16.86 1.82 -9.57
N SER A 263 -15.85 2.54 -10.03
CA SER A 263 -15.63 2.86 -11.43
C SER A 263 -14.43 2.08 -11.94
N ILE A 264 -14.60 1.36 -13.04
CA ILE A 264 -13.51 0.65 -13.71
C ILE A 264 -13.24 1.29 -15.07
N ASP A 265 -11.96 1.51 -15.37
CA ASP A 265 -11.52 2.10 -16.63
C ASP A 265 -10.21 1.47 -17.15
N MET A 266 -9.99 1.59 -18.46
CA MET A 266 -8.76 1.17 -19.13
C MET A 266 -7.86 2.38 -19.39
N THR A 267 -6.69 2.39 -18.76
CA THR A 267 -5.65 3.40 -18.92
C THR A 267 -4.58 2.94 -19.89
N TYR A 268 -4.10 3.87 -20.72
CA TYR A 268 -3.13 3.62 -21.78
C TYR A 268 -1.89 4.49 -21.60
N VAL A 269 -0.72 3.85 -21.49
CA VAL A 269 0.57 4.54 -21.44
C VAL A 269 1.27 4.35 -22.78
N ALA A 270 1.53 5.45 -23.48
CA ALA A 270 2.13 5.41 -24.82
C ALA A 270 3.53 4.77 -24.78
N PHE A 271 3.81 3.92 -25.77
CA PHE A 271 5.12 3.32 -25.96
C PHE A 271 5.68 3.73 -27.33
N TYR A 272 6.90 4.28 -27.33
CA TYR A 272 7.54 4.85 -28.53
C TYR A 272 8.77 4.05 -29.00
N GLY A 273 9.15 2.98 -28.29
CA GLY A 273 10.29 2.14 -28.66
C GLY A 273 9.98 1.06 -29.69
N GLU A 274 10.96 0.20 -29.95
CA GLU A 274 10.82 -0.96 -30.82
C GLU A 274 10.08 -2.08 -30.09
N ARG A 275 9.13 -2.73 -30.79
CA ARG A 275 8.20 -3.69 -30.18
C ARG A 275 8.68 -5.14 -30.19
N GLU A 276 9.60 -5.51 -31.08
CA GLU A 276 9.78 -6.89 -31.57
C GLU A 276 10.01 -7.95 -30.47
N GLU A 277 10.40 -7.55 -29.25
CA GLU A 277 10.62 -8.44 -28.11
C GLU A 277 9.74 -8.13 -26.86
N LEU A 278 8.87 -7.12 -26.92
CA LEU A 278 8.06 -6.66 -25.78
C LEU A 278 6.66 -7.27 -25.76
N VAL A 279 6.53 -8.40 -25.07
CA VAL A 279 5.30 -9.22 -24.98
C VAL A 279 4.09 -8.44 -24.44
N ARG A 280 4.29 -7.44 -23.58
CA ARG A 280 3.21 -6.67 -22.94
C ARG A 280 2.81 -5.39 -23.69
N VAL A 281 3.52 -5.01 -24.75
CA VAL A 281 3.19 -3.84 -25.56
C VAL A 281 2.09 -4.20 -26.56
N GLN A 282 0.98 -3.45 -26.50
CA GLN A 282 -0.22 -3.68 -27.29
C GLN A 282 -0.51 -2.54 -28.27
N GLY A 283 -1.29 -2.86 -29.31
CA GLY A 283 -1.84 -1.84 -30.21
C GLY A 283 -2.75 -0.88 -29.45
N ALA A 284 -2.56 0.41 -29.69
CA ALA A 284 -3.39 1.47 -29.11
C ALA A 284 -4.78 1.55 -29.78
N PRO A 285 -5.79 2.10 -29.08
CA PRO A 285 -7.08 2.44 -29.70
C PRO A 285 -6.92 3.37 -30.90
N LYS A 286 -7.82 3.24 -31.89
CA LYS A 286 -7.72 3.95 -33.19
C LYS A 286 -7.79 5.48 -33.07
N ASP A 287 -8.34 5.98 -31.97
CA ASP A 287 -8.48 7.40 -31.64
C ASP A 287 -7.25 8.00 -30.94
N LYS A 288 -6.22 7.20 -30.63
CA LYS A 288 -4.96 7.68 -30.04
C LYS A 288 -3.93 8.07 -31.11
N SER A 289 -3.05 9.00 -30.77
CA SER A 289 -1.98 9.51 -31.65
C SER A 289 -0.74 8.59 -31.74
N TYR A 290 -0.66 7.55 -30.91
CA TYR A 290 0.43 6.60 -30.85
C TYR A 290 -0.06 5.20 -31.26
N ASN A 291 0.85 4.36 -31.78
CA ASN A 291 0.51 3.02 -32.28
C ASN A 291 0.57 1.94 -31.20
N TRP A 292 1.43 2.13 -30.19
CA TRP A 292 1.76 1.13 -29.19
C TRP A 292 1.58 1.70 -27.78
N CYS A 293 1.16 0.84 -26.86
CA CYS A 293 0.93 1.22 -25.47
C CYS A 293 1.03 0.04 -24.50
N TYR A 294 1.31 0.37 -23.25
CA TYR A 294 0.96 -0.47 -22.11
C TYR A 294 -0.48 -0.18 -21.70
N LYS A 295 -1.20 -1.21 -21.30
CA LYS A 295 -2.58 -1.11 -20.84
C LYS A 295 -2.69 -1.50 -19.38
N PHE A 296 -3.47 -0.73 -18.63
CA PHE A 296 -3.75 -0.98 -17.23
C PHE A 296 -5.25 -0.83 -17.02
N ALA A 297 -5.87 -1.76 -16.31
CA ALA A 297 -7.22 -1.55 -15.81
C ALA A 297 -7.13 -1.02 -14.38
N THR A 298 -7.91 -0.01 -14.06
CA THR A 298 -7.97 0.55 -12.71
C THR A 298 -9.38 0.45 -12.16
N ALA A 299 -9.50 0.29 -10.84
CA ALA A 299 -10.75 0.35 -10.12
C ALA A 299 -10.67 1.46 -9.08
N ASN A 300 -11.59 2.41 -9.20
CA ASN A 300 -11.66 3.59 -8.36
C ASN A 300 -12.95 3.56 -7.54
N VAL A 301 -12.86 3.71 -6.22
CA VAL A 301 -14.03 3.99 -5.38
C VAL A 301 -14.50 5.41 -5.68
N VAL A 302 -15.78 5.54 -6.04
CA VAL A 302 -16.39 6.81 -6.46
C VAL A 302 -17.58 7.20 -5.59
N GLY A 303 -17.76 8.49 -5.35
CA GLY A 303 -18.87 9.08 -4.61
C GLY A 303 -18.88 10.60 -4.77
N ASP A 304 -19.83 11.30 -4.12
CA ASP A 304 -20.05 12.73 -4.33
C ASP A 304 -18.80 13.61 -4.13
N ASN A 305 -17.86 13.20 -3.26
CA ASN A 305 -16.56 13.85 -3.07
C ASN A 305 -15.40 12.85 -2.95
N VAL A 306 -15.57 11.63 -3.48
CA VAL A 306 -14.58 10.56 -3.34
C VAL A 306 -14.21 10.05 -4.72
N HIS A 307 -12.91 10.08 -5.03
CA HIS A 307 -12.32 9.42 -6.19
C HIS A 307 -10.98 8.81 -5.76
N PHE A 308 -11.01 7.53 -5.40
CA PHE A 308 -9.88 6.85 -4.78
C PHE A 308 -9.48 5.60 -5.57
N ALA A 309 -8.24 5.52 -6.02
CA ALA A 309 -7.71 4.34 -6.71
C ALA A 309 -7.54 3.17 -5.73
N ALA A 310 -8.39 2.16 -5.84
CA ALA A 310 -8.43 1.02 -4.93
C ALA A 310 -7.71 -0.22 -5.49
N ALA A 311 -7.64 -0.35 -6.82
CA ALA A 311 -6.90 -1.43 -7.47
C ALA A 311 -6.41 -1.03 -8.86
N MET A 312 -5.30 -1.62 -9.29
CA MET A 312 -4.83 -1.62 -10.66
C MET A 312 -4.43 -3.02 -11.12
N LEU A 313 -4.53 -3.28 -12.42
CA LEU A 313 -4.08 -4.51 -13.04
C LEU A 313 -3.40 -4.21 -14.38
N PRO A 314 -2.16 -4.66 -14.60
CA PRO A 314 -1.55 -4.64 -15.91
C PRO A 314 -2.29 -5.63 -16.83
N VAL A 315 -2.62 -5.18 -18.03
CA VAL A 315 -3.42 -5.92 -19.01
C VAL A 315 -2.53 -6.37 -20.15
N GLY A 316 -2.70 -7.61 -20.61
CA GLY A 316 -2.10 -8.05 -21.87
C GLY A 316 -1.01 -9.09 -21.84
N HIS A 317 -0.93 -9.89 -20.80
CA HIS A 317 0.07 -10.92 -20.68
C HIS A 317 -0.33 -12.16 -21.50
N ALA A 318 0.62 -12.70 -22.29
CA ALA A 318 0.38 -13.82 -23.19
C ALA A 318 -0.15 -15.08 -22.47
N ASP A 319 0.26 -15.32 -21.23
CA ASP A 319 -0.25 -16.44 -20.41
C ASP A 319 -1.75 -16.36 -20.04
N TYR A 320 -2.40 -15.21 -20.19
CA TYR A 320 -3.86 -15.05 -20.02
C TYR A 320 -4.60 -15.11 -21.36
N HIS A 321 -3.88 -15.37 -22.46
CA HIS A 321 -4.45 -15.73 -23.73
C HIS A 321 -4.87 -17.19 -23.68
N ASP A 322 -6.18 -17.43 -23.74
CA ASP A 322 -6.72 -18.74 -24.05
C ASP A 322 -7.01 -18.79 -25.56
N PRO A 323 -6.07 -19.27 -26.40
CA PRO A 323 -6.26 -19.35 -27.85
C PRO A 323 -7.47 -20.20 -28.25
N GLU A 324 -7.88 -21.17 -27.42
CA GLU A 324 -9.01 -22.07 -27.68
C GLU A 324 -10.36 -21.38 -27.44
N SER A 325 -10.42 -20.41 -26.53
CA SER A 325 -11.66 -19.66 -26.27
C SER A 325 -11.91 -18.49 -27.22
N TYR A 326 -10.88 -18.03 -27.94
CA TYR A 326 -11.00 -16.97 -28.95
C TYR A 326 -10.26 -17.29 -30.26
N PRO A 327 -10.56 -18.43 -30.92
CA PRO A 327 -9.91 -18.81 -32.17
C PRO A 327 -10.23 -17.75 -33.24
N GLY A 328 -9.18 -17.14 -33.80
CA GLY A 328 -9.29 -16.19 -34.91
C GLY A 328 -9.62 -14.73 -34.53
N LYS A 329 -9.63 -14.36 -33.24
CA LYS A 329 -9.72 -12.94 -32.82
C LYS A 329 -8.42 -12.51 -32.15
N ASN A 330 -7.87 -11.35 -32.54
CA ASN A 330 -6.74 -10.71 -31.87
C ASN A 330 -7.16 -10.11 -30.51
N ARG A 331 -7.61 -10.94 -29.55
CA ARG A 331 -7.89 -10.53 -28.17
C ARG A 331 -6.95 -11.27 -27.22
N SER A 332 -6.05 -10.54 -26.58
CA SER A 332 -4.99 -11.08 -25.71
C SER A 332 -5.41 -11.26 -24.25
N TYR A 333 -6.67 -10.97 -23.87
CA TYR A 333 -7.19 -11.08 -22.50
C TYR A 333 -8.74 -11.16 -22.45
N ARG A 334 -9.28 -11.59 -21.31
CA ARG A 334 -10.72 -11.60 -21.00
C ARG A 334 -11.11 -10.39 -20.16
N VAL A 335 -12.02 -9.56 -20.64
CA VAL A 335 -12.44 -8.34 -19.95
C VAL A 335 -13.21 -8.67 -18.67
N GLY A 336 -14.03 -9.74 -18.69
CA GLY A 336 -14.71 -10.24 -17.50
C GLY A 336 -13.74 -10.66 -16.40
N ASP A 337 -12.60 -11.26 -16.72
CA ASP A 337 -11.61 -11.66 -15.71
C ASP A 337 -10.92 -10.44 -15.07
N ILE A 338 -10.69 -9.37 -15.85
CA ILE A 338 -10.20 -8.09 -15.32
C ILE A 338 -11.19 -7.53 -14.30
N VAL A 339 -12.47 -7.42 -14.68
CA VAL A 339 -13.53 -6.93 -13.78
C VAL A 339 -13.61 -7.80 -12.52
N ARG A 340 -13.57 -9.11 -12.68
CA ARG A 340 -13.57 -10.08 -11.58
C ARG A 340 -12.44 -9.82 -10.59
N ARG A 341 -11.19 -9.75 -11.08
CA ARG A 341 -10.00 -9.56 -10.25
C ARG A 341 -9.99 -8.21 -9.55
N LEU A 342 -10.42 -7.15 -10.22
CA LEU A 342 -10.52 -5.81 -9.61
C LEU A 342 -11.57 -5.79 -8.49
N VAL A 343 -12.76 -6.34 -8.73
CA VAL A 343 -13.82 -6.42 -7.73
C VAL A 343 -13.42 -7.31 -6.54
N ASP A 344 -12.81 -8.47 -6.82
CA ASP A 344 -12.31 -9.38 -5.77
C ASP A 344 -11.24 -8.67 -4.92
N HIS A 345 -10.31 -7.94 -5.53
CA HIS A 345 -9.31 -7.15 -4.79
C HIS A 345 -9.95 -6.11 -3.87
N VAL A 346 -10.90 -5.32 -4.38
CA VAL A 346 -11.58 -4.28 -3.58
C VAL A 346 -12.37 -4.89 -2.42
N ASN A 347 -13.09 -5.98 -2.67
CA ASN A 347 -13.90 -6.63 -1.65
C ASN A 347 -13.04 -7.33 -0.58
N ASP A 348 -12.02 -8.08 -1.00
CA ASP A 348 -11.30 -9.02 -0.14
C ASP A 348 -10.05 -8.38 0.48
N VAL A 349 -9.27 -7.63 -0.31
CA VAL A 349 -8.02 -7.01 0.13
C VAL A 349 -8.28 -5.62 0.70
N CYS A 350 -9.01 -4.77 -0.02
CA CYS A 350 -9.37 -3.46 0.50
C CYS A 350 -10.48 -3.55 1.56
N ARG A 351 -11.13 -4.71 1.76
CA ARG A 351 -12.18 -4.95 2.76
C ARG A 351 -13.35 -3.96 2.63
N VAL A 352 -13.82 -3.70 1.41
CA VAL A 352 -14.97 -2.83 1.14
C VAL A 352 -15.90 -3.49 0.14
N HIS A 353 -17.17 -3.65 0.52
CA HIS A 353 -18.16 -4.25 -0.36
C HIS A 353 -18.57 -3.31 -1.49
N THR A 354 -18.54 -3.81 -2.72
CA THR A 354 -19.04 -3.11 -3.91
C THR A 354 -20.54 -3.33 -4.08
N ARG A 355 -21.32 -2.27 -4.30
CA ARG A 355 -22.76 -2.32 -4.62
C ARG A 355 -23.04 -2.11 -6.09
N ARG A 356 -22.34 -1.15 -6.69
CA ARG A 356 -22.57 -0.73 -8.07
C ARG A 356 -21.26 -0.53 -8.79
N LEU A 357 -21.24 -0.89 -10.07
CA LEU A 357 -20.10 -0.75 -10.96
C LEU A 357 -20.43 0.16 -12.15
N TYR A 358 -19.59 1.15 -12.38
CA TYR A 358 -19.58 1.99 -13.57
C TYR A 358 -18.39 1.58 -14.45
N ALA A 359 -18.63 1.45 -15.75
CA ALA A 359 -17.57 1.22 -16.72
C ALA A 359 -17.96 1.81 -18.06
N ASP A 360 -16.96 2.11 -18.89
CA ASP A 360 -17.20 2.63 -20.23
C ASP A 360 -17.58 1.50 -21.22
N ARG A 361 -17.80 1.88 -22.48
CA ARG A 361 -18.19 0.94 -23.55
C ARG A 361 -17.14 -0.13 -23.86
N GLU A 362 -15.87 0.05 -23.46
CA GLU A 362 -14.82 -0.97 -23.62
C GLU A 362 -15.14 -2.24 -22.82
N PHE A 363 -15.91 -2.08 -21.72
CA PHE A 363 -16.38 -3.16 -20.87
C PHE A 363 -17.75 -3.73 -21.29
N TYR A 364 -18.33 -3.29 -22.41
CA TYR A 364 -19.57 -3.85 -22.94
C TYR A 364 -19.31 -5.23 -23.57
N ALA A 365 -19.29 -6.28 -22.76
CA ALA A 365 -19.01 -7.66 -23.18
C ALA A 365 -19.80 -8.71 -22.38
N THR A 366 -20.15 -9.83 -23.02
CA THR A 366 -20.95 -10.91 -22.41
C THR A 366 -20.29 -11.53 -21.17
N ASP A 367 -18.96 -11.69 -21.18
CA ASP A 367 -18.22 -12.22 -20.04
C ASP A 367 -18.19 -11.23 -18.86
N VAL A 368 -18.21 -9.93 -19.13
CA VAL A 368 -18.36 -8.88 -18.10
C VAL A 368 -19.73 -8.97 -17.44
N PHE A 369 -20.83 -8.98 -18.21
CA PHE A 369 -22.18 -9.11 -17.65
C PHE A 369 -22.34 -10.39 -16.82
N SER A 370 -21.78 -11.51 -17.27
CA SER A 370 -21.80 -12.77 -16.52
C SER A 370 -21.15 -12.64 -15.14
N VAL A 371 -20.01 -11.93 -15.05
CA VAL A 371 -19.28 -11.70 -13.79
C VAL A 371 -20.07 -10.80 -12.84
N LEU A 372 -20.71 -9.76 -13.37
CA LEU A 372 -21.49 -8.79 -12.60
C LEU A 372 -22.77 -9.43 -12.04
N GLU A 373 -23.49 -10.20 -12.86
CA GLU A 373 -24.70 -10.91 -12.45
C GLU A 373 -24.40 -11.99 -11.40
N GLN A 374 -23.31 -12.75 -11.55
CA GLN A 374 -22.88 -13.75 -10.55
C GLN A 374 -22.58 -13.14 -9.18
N ARG A 375 -22.19 -11.86 -9.13
CA ARG A 375 -21.86 -11.12 -7.90
C ARG A 375 -23.01 -10.24 -7.40
N ASP A 376 -24.19 -10.31 -8.04
CA ASP A 376 -25.35 -9.47 -7.71
C ASP A 376 -25.03 -7.97 -7.67
N LEU A 377 -24.17 -7.50 -8.60
CA LEU A 377 -23.77 -6.11 -8.69
C LEU A 377 -24.70 -5.33 -9.62
N PHE A 378 -25.14 -4.14 -9.17
CA PHE A 378 -25.75 -3.19 -10.08
C PHE A 378 -24.68 -2.64 -11.03
N TYR A 379 -25.01 -2.41 -12.30
CA TYR A 379 -24.04 -1.87 -13.25
C TYR A 379 -24.64 -0.83 -14.19
N VAL A 380 -23.78 0.10 -14.61
CA VAL A 380 -24.08 1.07 -15.67
C VAL A 380 -22.92 1.03 -16.66
N ILE A 381 -23.20 0.49 -17.85
CA ILE A 381 -22.24 0.37 -18.94
C ILE A 381 -22.92 0.89 -20.21
N PRO A 382 -22.39 1.94 -20.88
CA PRO A 382 -22.94 2.43 -22.13
C PRO A 382 -22.94 1.35 -23.22
N ALA A 383 -24.06 1.22 -23.92
CA ALA A 383 -24.15 0.40 -25.11
C ALA A 383 -23.31 1.01 -26.26
N PRO A 384 -22.73 0.19 -27.15
CA PRO A 384 -21.81 0.63 -28.20
C PRO A 384 -22.44 1.49 -29.29
#